data_AF-A0A024HL66-F1
#
_entry.id   AF-A0A024HL66-F1
#
_cell.length_a   1.000
_cell.length_b   1.000
_cell.length_c   1.000
_cell.angle_alpha   90.00
_cell.angle_beta   90.00
_cell.angle_gamma   90.00
#
_symmetry.space_group_name_H-M   'P 1'
#
loop_
_entity.id
_entity.type
_entity.pdbx_description
1 polymer ?
#
loop_
_entity_poly.entity_id
_entity_poly.type
_entity_poly.pdbx_seq_one_letter_code
_entity_poly.pdbx_strand_id
1 'polypeptide(L)'
;MKFAFTEMQGAVRAVVGREQGLGVLLCGAQASSPPWQVAEALAELIGLAYEGLSEARPWFGLAERLRQLLGAFNVTITLHHSEDQPRDVQVMALDADDRTDWDLAEQVSRERFWHIELVRPESVAPGTLIEFGPGDVEGDCAAFMVSLGIGRCLRGCFAEPGGMRCWIDVVRGLRLSGQAFAAEERALLAQLLPHLSRSLGLYARLKREEAEKAVYEGSLDHLALGCLLLDGHARVLCANRAARAIIARQVGIEIRQGRLQVEERGAQQALEAAVAKVLQARNGPGERVRLQARDGTLLGILVAPVPPAPYYQGEQVPSVIVHLCELSQCEAASQVPRAHSPELLGQLFGLTRQEARLAAWLATGRTISEAAGQMNIAVTAARNYSKNIYAKLGIKGQTDLVRLMCRSVALLR
;
A
#
# COMPACT_ATOMS: atom_id res chain seq x y z
N MET A 1 -3.31 35.60 7.14
CA MET A 1 -4.00 35.04 5.96
C MET A 1 -5.36 35.72 5.68
N LYS A 2 -5.49 37.04 5.91
CA LYS A 2 -6.67 37.85 5.54
C LYS A 2 -6.45 38.74 4.31
N PHE A 3 -5.19 38.89 3.87
CA PHE A 3 -4.81 39.81 2.78
C PHE A 3 -5.03 39.22 1.37
N ALA A 4 -4.90 37.90 1.19
CA ALA A 4 -5.11 37.26 -0.13
C ALA A 4 -6.60 37.18 -0.54
N PHE A 5 -7.54 37.25 0.41
CA PHE A 5 -8.97 37.14 0.16
C PHE A 5 -9.58 38.43 -0.41
N THR A 6 -8.94 39.59 -0.14
CA THR A 6 -9.41 40.90 -0.62
C THR A 6 -9.08 41.10 -2.10
N GLU A 7 -7.96 40.55 -2.59
CA GLU A 7 -7.61 40.58 -4.01
C GLU A 7 -8.53 39.68 -4.86
N MET A 8 -8.98 38.54 -4.31
CA MET A 8 -9.90 37.62 -5.00
C MET A 8 -11.32 38.21 -5.17
N GLN A 9 -11.82 38.97 -4.18
CA GLN A 9 -13.09 39.69 -4.30
C GLN A 9 -13.04 40.85 -5.32
N GLY A 10 -11.86 41.45 -5.52
CA GLY A 10 -11.64 42.50 -6.52
C GLY A 10 -11.72 41.99 -7.96
N ALA A 11 -11.24 40.78 -8.23
CA ALA A 11 -11.29 40.14 -9.54
C ALA A 11 -12.73 39.71 -9.93
N VAL A 12 -13.54 39.24 -8.96
CA VAL A 12 -14.93 38.81 -9.19
C VAL A 12 -15.84 39.97 -9.61
N ARG A 13 -15.63 41.19 -9.09
CA ARG A 13 -16.39 42.38 -9.54
C ARG A 13 -16.03 42.86 -10.94
N ALA A 14 -14.81 42.61 -11.41
CA ALA A 14 -14.36 43.04 -12.73
C ALA A 14 -14.93 42.18 -13.88
N VAL A 15 -15.22 40.89 -13.60
CA VAL A 15 -15.82 39.97 -14.60
C VAL A 15 -17.34 40.14 -14.68
N VAL A 16 -18.02 40.38 -13.56
CA VAL A 16 -19.49 40.55 -13.52
C VAL A 16 -19.95 41.90 -14.09
N GLY A 17 -19.08 42.92 -14.13
CA GLY A 17 -19.42 44.26 -14.60
C GLY A 17 -19.44 44.48 -16.12
N ARG A 18 -19.06 43.49 -16.95
CA ARG A 18 -18.97 43.64 -18.42
C ARG A 18 -20.10 42.98 -19.21
N GLU A 19 -21.03 42.26 -18.57
CA GLU A 19 -22.12 41.54 -19.27
C GLU A 19 -23.50 42.21 -19.17
N GLN A 20 -23.59 43.49 -18.79
CA GLN A 20 -24.84 44.24 -18.89
C GLN A 20 -24.91 45.00 -20.22
N GLY A 21 -25.24 44.27 -21.30
CA GLY A 21 -25.57 44.90 -22.56
C GLY A 21 -25.49 43.98 -23.77
N LEU A 22 -26.38 42.98 -23.86
CA LEU A 22 -26.95 42.52 -25.13
C LEU A 22 -28.09 41.53 -24.84
N GLY A 23 -29.13 41.65 -25.67
CA GLY A 23 -30.48 41.19 -25.40
C GLY A 23 -30.64 39.68 -25.29
N VAL A 24 -31.62 39.33 -24.45
CA VAL A 24 -32.23 38.02 -24.29
C VAL A 24 -32.59 37.42 -25.66
N LEU A 25 -31.93 36.32 -26.01
CA LEU A 25 -32.43 35.31 -26.93
C LEU A 25 -32.38 33.96 -26.18
N LEU A 26 -33.49 33.64 -25.52
CA LEU A 26 -33.77 32.30 -25.00
C LEU A 26 -33.88 31.35 -26.20
N CYS A 27 -32.76 30.78 -26.62
CA CYS A 27 -32.75 29.63 -27.51
C CYS A 27 -32.70 28.38 -26.63
N GLY A 28 -33.78 27.60 -26.61
CA GLY A 28 -33.80 26.28 -26.01
C GLY A 28 -32.84 25.37 -26.76
N ALA A 29 -31.59 25.30 -26.30
CA ALA A 29 -30.62 24.37 -26.81
C ALA A 29 -30.97 22.97 -26.29
N GLN A 30 -31.69 22.20 -27.09
CA GLN A 30 -31.70 20.74 -26.96
C GLN A 30 -30.24 20.27 -26.98
N ALA A 31 -29.81 19.57 -25.93
CA ALA A 31 -28.50 18.93 -25.90
C ALA A 31 -28.41 18.05 -27.16
N SER A 32 -27.47 18.36 -28.04
CA SER A 32 -27.23 17.59 -29.25
C SER A 32 -26.75 16.20 -28.84
N SER A 33 -27.32 15.15 -29.45
CA SER A 33 -26.87 13.78 -29.21
C SER A 33 -25.37 13.68 -29.48
N PRO A 34 -24.61 13.00 -28.61
CA PRO A 34 -23.17 12.93 -28.72
C PRO A 34 -22.73 12.27 -30.04
N PRO A 35 -21.56 12.64 -30.59
CA PRO A 35 -21.06 12.11 -31.86
C PRO A 35 -20.56 10.65 -31.79
N TRP A 36 -20.60 10.02 -30.60
CA TRP A 36 -20.12 8.68 -30.33
C TRP A 36 -21.26 7.69 -30.06
N GLN A 37 -21.03 6.41 -30.35
CA GLN A 37 -21.98 5.34 -30.05
C GLN A 37 -21.84 4.88 -28.61
N VAL A 38 -22.93 4.92 -27.85
CA VAL A 38 -22.94 4.59 -26.40
C VAL A 38 -22.39 3.20 -26.12
N ALA A 39 -22.71 2.21 -26.95
CA ALA A 39 -22.27 0.82 -26.75
C ALA A 39 -20.75 0.65 -26.89
N GLU A 40 -20.14 1.27 -27.91
CA GLU A 40 -18.69 1.19 -28.15
C GLU A 40 -17.91 1.92 -27.05
N ALA A 41 -18.35 3.14 -26.69
CA ALA A 41 -17.74 3.91 -25.61
C ALA A 41 -17.85 3.18 -24.27
N LEU A 42 -19.01 2.57 -23.97
CA LEU A 42 -19.20 1.82 -22.74
C LEU A 42 -18.27 0.61 -22.66
N ALA A 43 -18.12 -0.16 -23.74
CA ALA A 43 -17.24 -1.33 -23.77
C ALA A 43 -15.77 -0.95 -23.51
N GLU A 44 -15.30 0.14 -24.11
CA GLU A 44 -13.96 0.71 -23.88
C GLU A 44 -13.78 1.12 -22.41
N LEU A 45 -14.72 1.88 -21.85
CA LEU A 45 -14.67 2.36 -20.47
C LEU A 45 -14.73 1.21 -19.45
N ILE A 46 -15.50 0.15 -19.74
CA ILE A 46 -15.51 -1.05 -18.89
C ILE A 46 -14.12 -1.70 -18.87
N GLY A 47 -13.46 -1.80 -20.02
CA GLY A 47 -12.07 -2.30 -20.10
C GLY A 47 -11.14 -1.49 -19.20
N LEU A 48 -11.14 -0.17 -19.36
CA LEU A 48 -10.32 0.76 -18.57
C LEU A 48 -10.64 0.70 -17.07
N ALA A 49 -11.90 0.46 -16.69
CA ALA A 49 -12.27 0.29 -15.30
C ALA A 49 -11.51 -0.88 -14.64
N TYR A 50 -11.37 -2.01 -15.34
CA TYR A 50 -10.64 -3.17 -14.83
C TYR A 50 -9.12 -3.07 -15.02
N GLU A 51 -8.65 -2.44 -16.11
CA GLU A 51 -7.23 -2.17 -16.33
C GLU A 51 -6.63 -1.24 -15.29
N GLY A 52 -7.45 -0.35 -14.70
CA GLY A 52 -7.05 0.54 -13.61
C GLY A 52 -6.37 -0.16 -12.43
N LEU A 53 -6.64 -1.46 -12.21
CA LEU A 53 -5.96 -2.28 -11.19
C LEU A 53 -4.46 -2.45 -11.44
N SER A 54 -4.02 -2.33 -12.69
CA SER A 54 -2.63 -2.50 -13.13
C SER A 54 -1.92 -1.17 -13.36
N GLU A 55 -2.63 -0.04 -13.30
CA GLU A 55 -2.07 1.29 -13.49
C GLU A 55 -1.27 1.75 -12.25
N ALA A 56 -0.22 2.55 -12.49
CA ALA A 56 0.52 3.18 -11.39
C ALA A 56 -0.34 4.14 -10.57
N ARG A 57 -1.33 4.78 -11.22
CA ARG A 57 -2.40 5.57 -10.61
C ARG A 57 -3.73 4.93 -10.98
N PRO A 58 -4.39 4.20 -10.08
CA PRO A 58 -5.56 3.42 -10.43
C PRO A 58 -6.67 4.25 -11.09
N TRP A 59 -7.22 3.76 -12.20
CA TRP A 59 -8.32 4.39 -12.96
C TRP A 59 -8.01 5.76 -13.61
N PHE A 60 -6.74 6.15 -13.75
CA PHE A 60 -6.38 7.39 -14.44
C PHE A 60 -6.74 7.31 -15.93
N GLY A 61 -6.46 6.17 -16.59
CA GLY A 61 -6.82 5.96 -18.00
C GLY A 61 -8.33 6.10 -18.24
N LEU A 62 -9.14 5.54 -17.33
CA LEU A 62 -10.60 5.69 -17.33
C LEU A 62 -11.03 7.15 -17.20
N ALA A 63 -10.49 7.87 -16.22
CA ALA A 63 -10.83 9.27 -15.96
C ALA A 63 -10.49 10.17 -17.16
N GLU A 64 -9.32 9.99 -17.76
CA GLU A 64 -8.89 10.76 -18.93
C GLU A 64 -9.77 10.46 -20.15
N ARG A 65 -10.16 9.20 -20.34
CA ARG A 65 -11.05 8.84 -21.44
C ARG A 65 -12.44 9.42 -21.28
N LEU A 66 -13.01 9.39 -20.07
CA LEU A 66 -14.28 10.06 -19.75
C LEU A 66 -14.20 11.57 -19.99
N ARG A 67 -13.09 12.20 -19.59
CA ARG A 67 -12.88 13.63 -19.77
C ARG A 67 -12.95 14.03 -21.24
N GLN A 68 -12.26 13.28 -22.10
CA GLN A 68 -12.25 13.50 -23.55
C GLN A 68 -13.63 13.23 -24.19
N LEU A 69 -14.27 12.12 -23.84
CA LEU A 69 -15.56 11.70 -24.42
C LEU A 69 -16.70 12.67 -24.10
N LEU A 70 -16.69 13.24 -22.89
CA LEU A 70 -17.75 14.12 -22.38
C LEU A 70 -17.39 15.62 -22.50
N GLY A 71 -16.23 15.94 -23.09
CA GLY A 71 -15.73 17.33 -23.18
C GLY A 71 -15.64 18.00 -21.81
N ALA A 72 -15.26 17.23 -20.78
CA ALA A 72 -15.24 17.70 -19.41
C ALA A 72 -13.99 18.54 -19.14
N PHE A 73 -14.14 19.54 -18.28
CA PHE A 73 -13.03 20.33 -17.74
C PHE A 73 -12.11 19.47 -16.86
N ASN A 74 -12.70 18.62 -16.02
CA ASN A 74 -11.97 17.56 -15.34
C ASN A 74 -12.86 16.34 -15.08
N VAL A 75 -12.21 15.20 -14.84
CA VAL A 75 -12.84 14.02 -14.25
C VAL A 75 -12.03 13.59 -13.04
N THR A 76 -12.71 13.41 -11.91
CA THR A 76 -12.08 13.05 -10.64
C THR A 76 -12.70 11.78 -10.07
N ILE A 77 -11.87 10.83 -9.67
CA ILE A 77 -12.27 9.69 -8.86
C ILE A 77 -11.73 9.91 -7.45
N THR A 78 -12.62 10.06 -6.47
CA THR A 78 -12.25 10.31 -5.07
C THR A 78 -12.45 9.05 -4.25
N LEU A 79 -11.38 8.55 -3.64
CA LEU A 79 -11.41 7.45 -2.69
C LEU A 79 -11.48 8.03 -1.28
N HIS A 80 -12.64 7.88 -0.65
CA HIS A 80 -12.88 8.43 0.67
C HIS A 80 -12.22 7.59 1.76
N HIS A 81 -11.48 8.27 2.62
CA HIS A 81 -10.91 7.68 3.83
C HIS A 81 -11.73 8.12 5.05
N SER A 82 -11.53 7.45 6.19
CA SER A 82 -12.19 7.83 7.44
C SER A 82 -11.89 9.28 7.83
N GLU A 83 -12.74 9.88 8.67
CA GLU A 83 -12.57 11.27 9.14
C GLU A 83 -11.18 11.50 9.77
N ASP A 84 -10.58 10.46 10.36
CA ASP A 84 -9.26 10.47 10.99
C ASP A 84 -8.08 10.66 10.02
N GLN A 85 -8.28 10.46 8.71
CA GLN A 85 -7.25 10.74 7.72
C GLN A 85 -7.31 12.21 7.27
N PRO A 86 -6.15 12.87 7.06
CA PRO A 86 -6.11 14.29 6.77
C PRO A 86 -6.64 14.66 5.38
N ARG A 87 -6.66 13.72 4.42
CA ARG A 87 -7.05 13.95 3.02
C ARG A 87 -7.61 12.69 2.38
N ASP A 88 -8.51 12.87 1.43
CA ASP A 88 -8.93 11.80 0.52
C ASP A 88 -7.89 11.58 -0.59
N VAL A 89 -7.90 10.40 -1.22
CA VAL A 89 -7.04 10.11 -2.37
C VAL A 89 -7.83 10.43 -3.63
N GLN A 90 -7.32 11.38 -4.44
CA GLN A 90 -7.94 11.78 -5.69
C GLN A 90 -7.12 11.31 -6.89
N VAL A 91 -7.81 10.69 -7.84
CA VAL A 91 -7.28 10.39 -9.16
C VAL A 91 -7.96 11.35 -10.13
N MET A 92 -7.18 12.30 -10.65
CA MET A 92 -7.69 13.39 -11.47
C MET A 92 -7.16 13.33 -12.89
N ALA A 93 -8.07 13.39 -13.85
CA ALA A 93 -7.79 13.75 -15.23
C ALA A 93 -8.19 15.22 -15.43
N LEU A 94 -7.21 16.06 -15.75
CA LEU A 94 -7.36 17.51 -15.83
C LEU A 94 -7.18 17.99 -17.28
N ASP A 95 -7.79 19.12 -17.61
CA ASP A 95 -7.42 19.86 -18.82
C ASP A 95 -5.93 20.26 -18.75
N ALA A 96 -5.24 20.27 -19.90
CA ALA A 96 -3.82 20.60 -19.98
C ALA A 96 -3.52 22.05 -19.55
N ASP A 97 -4.50 22.94 -19.72
CA ASP A 97 -4.40 24.35 -19.35
C ASP A 97 -4.85 24.63 -17.90
N ASP A 98 -5.25 23.61 -17.14
CA ASP A 98 -5.63 23.77 -15.75
C ASP A 98 -4.42 24.13 -14.86
N ARG A 99 -4.62 25.11 -13.98
CA ARG A 99 -3.62 25.65 -13.05
C ARG A 99 -4.12 25.64 -11.61
N THR A 100 -5.27 25.02 -11.37
CA THR A 100 -5.93 24.95 -10.07
C THR A 100 -5.12 24.07 -9.11
N ASP A 101 -4.95 24.54 -7.88
CA ASP A 101 -4.40 23.72 -6.80
C ASP A 101 -5.53 22.86 -6.21
N TRP A 102 -5.70 21.66 -6.78
CA TRP A 102 -6.79 20.75 -6.40
C TRP A 102 -6.60 20.12 -5.02
N ASP A 103 -5.35 19.99 -4.55
CA ASP A 103 -5.06 19.52 -3.19
C ASP A 103 -5.55 20.56 -2.16
N LEU A 104 -5.28 21.85 -2.42
CA LEU A 104 -5.81 22.93 -1.59
C LEU A 104 -7.35 23.01 -1.71
N ALA A 105 -7.90 22.78 -2.90
CA ALA A 105 -9.34 22.81 -3.11
C ALA A 105 -10.07 21.71 -2.32
N GLU A 106 -9.53 20.49 -2.30
CA GLU A 106 -10.02 19.37 -1.50
C GLU A 106 -9.99 19.71 -0.01
N GLN A 107 -8.86 20.23 0.48
CA GLN A 107 -8.71 20.58 1.89
C GLN A 107 -9.73 21.64 2.31
N VAL A 108 -9.89 22.72 1.52
CA VAL A 108 -10.88 23.77 1.80
C VAL A 108 -12.31 23.22 1.73
N SER A 109 -12.58 22.34 0.77
CA SER A 109 -13.90 21.71 0.64
C SER A 109 -14.26 20.85 1.86
N ARG A 110 -13.30 20.06 2.35
CA ARG A 110 -13.47 19.21 3.53
C ARG A 110 -13.61 20.03 4.81
N GLU A 111 -12.84 21.11 4.96
CA GLU A 111 -12.91 21.97 6.15
C GLU A 111 -14.20 22.79 6.22
N ARG A 112 -14.70 23.28 5.07
CA ARG A 112 -15.79 24.28 5.05
C ARG A 112 -17.13 23.77 4.59
N PHE A 113 -17.19 22.70 3.79
CA PHE A 113 -18.40 22.28 3.10
C PHE A 113 -18.79 20.82 3.38
N TRP A 114 -18.12 20.15 4.31
CA TRP A 114 -18.47 18.77 4.71
C TRP A 114 -19.86 18.66 5.31
N HIS A 115 -20.53 19.75 5.70
CA HIS A 115 -21.93 19.73 6.13
C HIS A 115 -22.93 19.55 4.98
N ILE A 116 -22.52 19.75 3.73
CA ILE A 116 -23.40 19.67 2.57
C ILE A 116 -23.61 18.20 2.18
N GLU A 117 -24.87 17.75 2.14
CA GLU A 117 -25.20 16.35 1.80
C GLU A 117 -24.64 15.92 0.45
N LEU A 118 -24.65 16.81 -0.56
CA LEU A 118 -24.08 16.55 -1.89
C LEU A 118 -22.58 16.23 -1.88
N VAL A 119 -21.88 16.60 -0.81
CA VAL A 119 -20.43 16.41 -0.61
C VAL A 119 -20.13 15.16 0.23
N ARG A 120 -21.10 14.67 1.02
CA ARG A 120 -20.95 13.50 1.90
C ARG A 120 -21.13 12.18 1.14
N PRO A 121 -20.14 11.28 1.14
CA PRO A 121 -20.29 9.96 0.49
C PRO A 121 -21.38 9.07 1.10
N GLU A 122 -21.71 9.26 2.37
CA GLU A 122 -22.66 8.43 3.12
C GLU A 122 -24.12 8.82 2.87
N SER A 123 -24.38 10.07 2.45
CA SER A 123 -25.72 10.58 2.21
C SER A 123 -26.34 10.04 0.92
N VAL A 124 -25.52 9.48 0.02
CA VAL A 124 -25.93 9.05 -1.31
C VAL A 124 -25.79 7.53 -1.45
N ALA A 125 -26.84 6.89 -1.94
CA ALA A 125 -26.82 5.45 -2.18
C ALA A 125 -25.88 5.10 -3.35
N PRO A 126 -25.05 4.05 -3.25
CA PRO A 126 -24.24 3.58 -4.37
C PRO A 126 -25.11 3.26 -5.60
N GLY A 127 -24.62 3.60 -6.78
CA GLY A 127 -25.36 3.53 -8.05
C GLY A 127 -26.19 4.78 -8.38
N THR A 128 -26.25 5.76 -7.48
CA THR A 128 -26.98 7.01 -7.69
C THR A 128 -26.12 8.01 -8.47
N LEU A 129 -26.76 8.69 -9.43
CA LEU A 129 -26.20 9.86 -10.11
C LEU A 129 -26.86 11.13 -9.59
N ILE A 130 -26.06 12.17 -9.41
CA ILE A 130 -26.50 13.49 -8.99
C ILE A 130 -25.88 14.52 -9.94
N GLU A 131 -26.70 15.42 -10.45
CA GLU A 131 -26.25 16.56 -11.24
C GLU A 131 -26.49 17.83 -10.44
N PHE A 132 -25.47 18.65 -10.27
CA PHE A 132 -25.55 19.90 -9.53
C PHE A 132 -24.55 20.94 -10.04
N GLY A 133 -24.77 22.21 -9.73
CA GLY A 133 -23.85 23.30 -10.01
C GLY A 133 -23.90 24.38 -8.93
N PRO A 134 -23.25 25.53 -9.16
CA PRO A 134 -23.23 26.64 -8.20
C PRO A 134 -24.62 27.15 -7.80
N GLY A 135 -25.65 26.96 -8.63
CA GLY A 135 -27.03 27.36 -8.32
C GLY A 135 -27.76 26.46 -7.33
N ASP A 136 -27.24 25.25 -7.06
CA ASP A 136 -27.89 24.21 -6.26
C ASP A 136 -27.34 24.11 -4.83
N VAL A 137 -26.38 24.97 -4.48
CA VAL A 137 -25.67 24.98 -3.19
C VAL A 137 -25.72 26.35 -2.52
N GLU A 138 -25.33 26.43 -1.25
CA GLU A 138 -25.25 27.69 -0.52
C GLU A 138 -24.23 28.67 -1.12
N GLY A 139 -24.44 29.98 -0.90
CA GLY A 139 -23.70 31.04 -1.60
C GLY A 139 -22.17 30.98 -1.46
N ASP A 140 -21.66 30.60 -0.28
CA ASP A 140 -20.23 30.45 -0.04
C ASP A 140 -19.62 29.28 -0.84
N CYS A 141 -20.34 28.15 -0.91
CA CYS A 141 -19.95 26.99 -1.71
C CYS A 141 -20.05 27.29 -3.22
N ALA A 142 -21.11 27.98 -3.63
CA ALA A 142 -21.30 28.43 -5.02
C ALA A 142 -20.15 29.33 -5.48
N ALA A 143 -19.76 30.32 -4.67
CA ALA A 143 -18.64 31.21 -4.96
C ALA A 143 -17.31 30.44 -5.05
N PHE A 144 -17.12 29.44 -4.19
CA PHE A 144 -15.94 28.58 -4.23
C PHE A 144 -15.89 27.72 -5.50
N MET A 145 -16.99 27.05 -5.87
CA MET A 145 -17.10 26.29 -7.12
C MET A 145 -16.78 27.17 -8.34
N VAL A 146 -17.35 28.38 -8.39
CA VAL A 146 -17.08 29.33 -9.47
C VAL A 146 -15.60 29.74 -9.50
N SER A 147 -14.96 29.93 -8.34
CA SER A 147 -13.53 30.26 -8.28
C SER A 147 -12.61 29.14 -8.80
N LEU A 148 -13.06 27.89 -8.73
CA LEU A 148 -12.39 26.71 -9.30
C LEU A 148 -12.76 26.46 -10.77
N GLY A 149 -13.55 27.34 -11.39
CA GLY A 149 -14.03 27.17 -12.75
C GLY A 149 -15.12 26.09 -12.92
N ILE A 150 -15.68 25.56 -11.82
CA ILE A 150 -16.70 24.51 -11.83
C ILE A 150 -18.06 25.13 -12.19
N GLY A 151 -18.57 24.77 -13.36
CA GLY A 151 -19.88 25.22 -13.85
C GLY A 151 -21.00 24.25 -13.55
N ARG A 152 -20.76 22.96 -13.76
CA ARG A 152 -21.73 21.88 -13.54
C ARG A 152 -21.00 20.58 -13.29
N CYS A 153 -21.49 19.76 -12.37
CA CYS A 153 -20.93 18.48 -12.00
C CYS A 153 -21.97 17.37 -12.21
N LEU A 154 -21.57 16.29 -12.85
CA LEU A 154 -22.28 15.01 -12.83
C LEU A 154 -21.49 14.05 -11.95
N ARG A 155 -22.06 13.75 -10.78
CA ARG A 155 -21.46 12.96 -9.72
C ARG A 155 -22.12 11.59 -9.67
N GLY A 156 -21.31 10.53 -9.61
CA GLY A 156 -21.77 9.17 -9.40
C GLY A 156 -21.18 8.54 -8.14
N CYS A 157 -22.04 7.97 -7.29
CA CYS A 157 -21.60 7.21 -6.12
C CYS A 157 -21.39 5.74 -6.51
N PHE A 158 -20.25 5.17 -6.15
CA PHE A 158 -20.04 3.73 -6.22
C PHE A 158 -19.31 3.25 -4.97
N ALA A 159 -19.51 1.98 -4.64
CA ALA A 159 -18.99 1.41 -3.40
C ALA A 159 -18.74 -0.08 -3.58
N GLU A 160 -17.79 -0.60 -2.81
CA GLU A 160 -17.55 -2.03 -2.71
C GLU A 160 -18.22 -2.63 -1.45
N PRO A 161 -18.48 -3.96 -1.41
CA PRO A 161 -19.24 -4.59 -0.32
C PRO A 161 -18.66 -4.41 1.09
N GLY A 162 -17.36 -4.19 1.22
CA GLY A 162 -16.65 -3.92 2.46
C GLY A 162 -16.77 -2.48 2.99
N GLY A 163 -17.50 -1.61 2.28
CA GLY A 163 -17.86 -0.28 2.75
C GLY A 163 -17.00 0.87 2.22
N MET A 164 -15.94 0.60 1.44
CA MET A 164 -15.21 1.68 0.77
C MET A 164 -16.10 2.33 -0.29
N ARG A 165 -16.32 3.64 -0.15
CA ARG A 165 -17.14 4.46 -1.04
C ARG A 165 -16.27 5.42 -1.85
N CYS A 166 -16.69 5.67 -3.08
CA CYS A 166 -15.99 6.57 -3.98
C CYS A 166 -16.96 7.45 -4.76
N TRP A 167 -16.49 8.65 -5.08
CA TRP A 167 -17.11 9.51 -6.08
C TRP A 167 -16.42 9.33 -7.43
N ILE A 168 -17.21 9.42 -8.49
CA ILE A 168 -16.73 9.83 -9.81
C ILE A 168 -17.43 11.14 -10.18
N ASP A 169 -16.64 12.17 -10.44
CA ASP A 169 -17.11 13.51 -10.77
C ASP A 169 -16.71 13.84 -12.20
N VAL A 170 -17.69 14.13 -13.05
CA VAL A 170 -17.48 14.71 -14.38
C VAL A 170 -17.85 16.18 -14.32
N VAL A 171 -16.87 17.06 -14.44
CA VAL A 171 -17.07 18.50 -14.27
C VAL A 171 -17.00 19.22 -15.61
N ARG A 172 -18.02 20.02 -15.90
CA ARG A 172 -18.00 21.00 -16.98
C ARG A 172 -17.61 22.38 -16.45
N GLY A 173 -16.81 23.09 -17.23
CA GLY A 173 -16.36 24.44 -16.89
C GLY A 173 -17.48 25.47 -16.96
N LEU A 174 -17.23 26.68 -16.43
CA LEU A 174 -18.20 27.78 -16.39
C LEU A 174 -18.85 28.11 -17.75
N ARG A 175 -18.10 27.98 -18.86
CA ARG A 175 -18.61 28.22 -20.23
C ARG A 175 -19.79 27.34 -20.59
N LEU A 176 -19.91 26.16 -19.98
CA LEU A 176 -20.97 25.18 -20.22
C LEU A 176 -21.89 25.01 -18.99
N SER A 177 -21.82 25.91 -18.00
CA SER A 177 -22.62 25.83 -16.76
C SER A 177 -24.13 25.74 -16.98
N GLY A 178 -24.64 26.41 -18.03
CA GLY A 178 -26.04 26.37 -18.43
C GLY A 178 -26.46 25.13 -19.23
N GLN A 179 -25.51 24.26 -19.61
CA GLN A 179 -25.79 23.06 -20.39
C GLN A 179 -25.85 21.82 -19.51
N ALA A 180 -27.05 21.28 -19.34
CA ALA A 180 -27.27 20.01 -18.65
C ALA A 180 -26.56 18.84 -19.36
N PHE A 181 -26.28 17.78 -18.61
CA PHE A 181 -25.80 16.54 -19.22
C PHE A 181 -26.93 15.88 -20.03
N ALA A 182 -26.61 15.44 -21.25
CA ALA A 182 -27.53 14.75 -22.13
C ALA A 182 -28.00 13.44 -21.48
N ALA A 183 -29.13 12.90 -21.94
CA ALA A 183 -29.68 11.65 -21.39
C ALA A 183 -28.71 10.48 -21.62
N GLU A 184 -28.03 10.48 -22.77
CA GLU A 184 -27.05 9.50 -23.20
C GLU A 184 -25.78 9.53 -22.32
N GLU A 185 -25.31 10.72 -21.93
CA GLU A 185 -24.15 10.89 -21.03
C GLU A 185 -24.46 10.36 -19.62
N ARG A 186 -25.64 10.68 -19.10
CA ARG A 186 -26.13 10.16 -17.82
C ARG A 186 -26.31 8.64 -17.86
N ALA A 187 -26.87 8.12 -18.95
CA ALA A 187 -27.05 6.69 -19.16
C ALA A 187 -25.71 5.95 -19.26
N LEU A 188 -24.69 6.55 -19.89
CA LEU A 188 -23.34 5.99 -19.96
C LEU A 188 -22.74 5.85 -18.56
N LEU A 189 -22.73 6.93 -17.77
CA LEU A 189 -22.16 6.91 -16.43
C LEU A 189 -22.92 5.97 -15.50
N ALA A 190 -24.27 5.95 -15.57
CA ALA A 190 -25.10 5.05 -14.78
C ALA A 190 -24.80 3.57 -15.07
N GLN A 191 -24.58 3.22 -16.34
CA GLN A 191 -24.19 1.86 -16.73
C GLN A 191 -22.75 1.51 -16.32
N LEU A 192 -21.87 2.50 -16.19
CA LEU A 192 -20.48 2.31 -15.76
C LEU A 192 -20.36 2.06 -14.24
N LEU A 193 -21.20 2.69 -13.40
CA LEU A 193 -21.09 2.60 -11.93
C LEU A 193 -21.04 1.17 -11.38
N PRO A 194 -21.87 0.19 -11.84
CA PRO A 194 -21.76 -1.19 -11.39
C PRO A 194 -20.40 -1.85 -11.68
N HIS A 195 -19.75 -1.47 -12.79
CA HIS A 195 -18.42 -1.97 -13.14
C HIS A 195 -17.34 -1.34 -12.28
N LEU A 196 -17.47 -0.05 -11.99
CA LEU A 196 -16.61 0.65 -11.02
C LEU A 196 -16.71 0.02 -9.63
N SER A 197 -17.92 -0.27 -9.13
CA SER A 197 -18.11 -0.98 -7.86
C SER A 197 -17.42 -2.35 -7.84
N ARG A 198 -17.50 -3.12 -8.94
CA ARG A 198 -16.82 -4.42 -9.07
C ARG A 198 -15.31 -4.28 -9.09
N SER A 199 -14.79 -3.35 -9.90
CA SER A 199 -13.35 -3.07 -9.95
C SER A 199 -12.82 -2.60 -8.60
N LEU A 200 -13.57 -1.74 -7.90
CA LEU A 200 -13.23 -1.26 -6.57
C LEU A 200 -13.19 -2.41 -5.55
N GLY A 201 -14.11 -3.37 -5.64
CA GLY A 201 -14.08 -4.57 -4.81
C GLY A 201 -12.87 -5.46 -5.07
N LEU A 202 -12.45 -5.60 -6.33
CA LEU A 202 -11.20 -6.30 -6.67
C LEU A 202 -9.97 -5.58 -6.13
N TYR A 203 -9.93 -4.24 -6.26
CA TYR A 203 -8.88 -3.40 -5.71
C TYR A 203 -8.78 -3.54 -4.19
N ALA A 204 -9.91 -3.40 -3.49
CA ALA A 204 -9.99 -3.52 -2.04
C ALA A 204 -9.48 -4.88 -1.54
N ARG A 205 -9.88 -5.96 -2.22
CA ARG A 205 -9.40 -7.31 -1.93
C ARG A 205 -7.90 -7.42 -2.15
N LEU A 206 -7.38 -6.96 -3.28
CA LEU A 206 -5.94 -6.99 -3.58
C LEU A 206 -5.14 -6.22 -2.52
N LYS A 207 -5.57 -5.01 -2.13
CA LYS A 207 -4.90 -4.22 -1.10
C LYS A 207 -4.95 -4.87 0.28
N ARG A 208 -6.04 -5.56 0.63
CA ARG A 208 -6.13 -6.33 1.87
C ARG A 208 -5.13 -7.48 1.90
N GLU A 209 -5.02 -8.24 0.81
CA GLU A 209 -4.04 -9.33 0.68
C GLU A 209 -2.60 -8.80 0.71
N GLU A 210 -2.31 -7.67 0.06
CA GLU A 210 -1.00 -7.00 0.12
C GLU A 210 -0.64 -6.56 1.55
N ALA A 211 -1.60 -5.97 2.28
CA ALA A 211 -1.39 -5.54 3.66
C ALA A 211 -1.18 -6.75 4.60
N GLU A 212 -2.00 -7.79 4.48
CA GLU A 212 -1.85 -9.03 5.25
C GLU A 212 -0.48 -9.67 4.98
N LYS A 213 -0.08 -9.78 3.71
CA LYS A 213 1.25 -10.26 3.32
C LYS A 213 2.36 -9.42 3.94
N ALA A 214 2.24 -8.08 3.93
CA ALA A 214 3.25 -7.19 4.50
C ALA A 214 3.41 -7.38 6.02
N VAL A 215 2.30 -7.60 6.75
CA VAL A 215 2.31 -7.91 8.19
C VAL A 215 3.04 -9.23 8.46
N TYR A 216 2.75 -10.27 7.68
CA TYR A 216 3.42 -11.56 7.84
C TYR A 216 4.90 -11.51 7.42
N GLU A 217 5.23 -10.80 6.34
CA GLU A 217 6.63 -10.59 5.92
C GLU A 217 7.43 -9.85 7.00
N GLY A 218 6.85 -8.81 7.63
CA GLY A 218 7.46 -8.14 8.77
C GLY A 218 7.74 -9.07 9.95
N SER A 219 6.83 -10.03 10.19
CA SER A 219 7.02 -11.07 11.21
C SER A 219 8.18 -12.02 10.88
N LEU A 220 8.34 -12.40 9.60
CA LEU A 220 9.46 -13.24 9.14
C LEU A 220 10.81 -12.53 9.24
N ASP A 221 10.85 -11.21 9.02
CA ASP A 221 12.07 -10.41 9.17
C ASP A 221 12.64 -10.46 10.61
N HIS A 222 11.79 -10.64 11.63
CA HIS A 222 12.23 -10.82 13.02
C HIS A 222 12.95 -12.15 13.26
N LEU A 223 12.60 -13.18 12.50
CA LEU A 223 13.24 -14.49 12.58
C LEU A 223 14.58 -14.55 11.81
N ALA A 224 14.98 -13.45 11.17
CA ALA A 224 16.12 -13.39 10.26
C ALA A 224 16.08 -14.50 9.19
N LEU A 225 14.88 -14.94 8.83
CA LEU A 225 14.66 -16.03 7.87
C LEU A 225 14.41 -15.43 6.49
N GLY A 226 15.38 -15.58 5.60
CA GLY A 226 15.21 -15.24 4.20
C GLY A 226 14.29 -16.22 3.50
N CYS A 227 13.35 -15.74 2.70
CA CYS A 227 12.49 -16.56 1.85
C CYS A 227 12.56 -16.05 0.41
N LEU A 228 12.83 -16.95 -0.54
CA LEU A 228 12.69 -16.72 -1.97
C LEU A 228 11.64 -17.67 -2.54
N LEU A 229 10.73 -17.14 -3.33
CA LEU A 229 9.74 -17.93 -4.06
C LEU A 229 10.20 -18.08 -5.50
N LEU A 230 10.23 -19.30 -6.01
CA LEU A 230 10.67 -19.63 -7.36
C LEU A 230 9.53 -20.20 -8.21
N ASP A 231 9.58 -19.92 -9.51
CA ASP A 231 8.73 -20.55 -10.51
C ASP A 231 9.20 -21.98 -10.90
N GLY A 232 8.47 -22.61 -11.82
CA GLY A 232 8.80 -23.93 -12.35
C GLY A 232 10.12 -24.00 -13.13
N HIS A 233 10.70 -22.85 -13.49
CA HIS A 233 11.99 -22.71 -14.17
C HIS A 233 13.10 -22.22 -13.24
N ALA A 234 12.88 -22.30 -11.92
CA ALA A 234 13.80 -21.84 -10.87
C ALA A 234 14.14 -20.34 -10.95
N ARG A 235 13.27 -19.50 -11.55
CA ARG A 235 13.39 -18.04 -11.49
C ARG A 235 12.71 -17.50 -10.25
N VAL A 236 13.33 -16.53 -9.61
CA VAL A 236 12.85 -15.82 -8.43
C VAL A 236 11.64 -14.96 -8.82
N LEU A 237 10.49 -15.31 -8.27
CA LEU A 237 9.24 -14.54 -8.35
C LEU A 237 9.22 -13.42 -7.30
N CYS A 238 9.61 -13.76 -6.06
CA CYS A 238 9.72 -12.78 -4.99
C CYS A 238 10.79 -13.17 -3.97
N ALA A 239 11.25 -12.19 -3.21
CA ALA A 239 12.15 -12.38 -2.08
C ALA A 239 11.73 -11.43 -0.95
N ASN A 240 11.64 -11.94 0.28
CA ASN A 240 11.39 -11.08 1.44
C ASN A 240 12.62 -10.21 1.76
N ARG A 241 12.46 -9.24 2.66
CA ARG A 241 13.53 -8.31 3.02
C ARG A 241 14.72 -9.02 3.66
N ALA A 242 14.49 -9.99 4.55
CA ALA A 242 15.56 -10.81 5.13
C ALA A 242 16.41 -11.52 4.07
N ALA A 243 15.80 -12.15 3.05
CA ALA A 243 16.54 -12.81 1.97
C ALA A 243 17.41 -11.82 1.20
N ARG A 244 16.86 -10.66 0.83
CA ARG A 244 17.62 -9.62 0.14
C ARG A 244 18.77 -9.10 0.98
N ALA A 245 18.57 -8.93 2.29
CA ALA A 245 19.61 -8.48 3.21
C ALA A 245 20.73 -9.52 3.39
N ILE A 246 20.39 -10.80 3.50
CA ILE A 246 21.37 -11.89 3.54
C ILE A 246 22.17 -11.89 2.24
N ILE A 247 21.50 -11.94 1.08
CA ILE A 247 22.17 -11.97 -0.23
C ILE A 247 23.08 -10.75 -0.42
N ALA A 248 22.61 -9.54 -0.11
CA ALA A 248 23.38 -8.31 -0.29
C ALA A 248 24.64 -8.22 0.59
N ARG A 249 24.68 -8.93 1.72
CA ARG A 249 25.85 -8.97 2.61
C ARG A 249 26.92 -9.97 2.16
N GLN A 250 26.53 -10.98 1.39
CA GLN A 250 27.36 -12.13 1.10
C GLN A 250 28.06 -11.98 -0.25
N VAL A 251 29.39 -11.88 -0.22
CA VAL A 251 30.19 -11.80 -1.45
C VAL A 251 30.16 -13.16 -2.17
N GLY A 252 29.69 -13.16 -3.42
CA GLY A 252 29.58 -14.35 -4.25
C GLY A 252 28.20 -15.03 -4.23
N ILE A 253 27.19 -14.42 -3.59
CA ILE A 253 25.79 -14.82 -3.72
C ILE A 253 25.01 -13.65 -4.32
N GLU A 254 24.36 -13.86 -5.45
CA GLU A 254 23.61 -12.82 -6.14
C GLU A 254 22.35 -13.38 -6.81
N ILE A 255 21.38 -12.50 -7.09
CA ILE A 255 20.28 -12.85 -7.99
C ILE A 255 20.65 -12.33 -9.38
N ARG A 256 21.08 -13.23 -10.27
CA ARG A 256 21.49 -12.88 -11.64
C ARG A 256 20.52 -13.48 -12.64
N GLN A 257 20.05 -12.66 -13.60
CA GLN A 257 19.04 -13.07 -14.59
C GLN A 257 17.80 -13.73 -13.96
N GLY A 258 17.39 -13.23 -12.80
CA GLY A 258 16.25 -13.76 -12.05
C GLY A 258 16.51 -15.12 -11.39
N ARG A 259 17.74 -15.61 -11.26
CA ARG A 259 18.06 -16.87 -10.54
C ARG A 259 19.02 -16.61 -9.39
N LEU A 260 18.90 -17.40 -8.32
CA LEU A 260 19.89 -17.39 -7.24
C LEU A 260 21.18 -18.06 -7.74
N GLN A 261 22.27 -17.31 -7.71
CA GLN A 261 23.59 -17.72 -8.17
C GLN A 261 24.58 -17.66 -7.02
N VAL A 262 25.40 -18.71 -6.92
CA VAL A 262 26.49 -18.84 -5.96
C VAL A 262 27.78 -19.04 -6.75
N GLU A 263 28.82 -18.28 -6.42
CA GLU A 263 30.09 -18.27 -7.17
C GLU A 263 30.87 -19.59 -7.04
N GLU A 264 30.73 -20.26 -5.89
CA GLU A 264 31.36 -21.56 -5.64
C GLU A 264 30.60 -22.67 -6.40
N ARG A 265 31.31 -23.38 -7.30
CA ARG A 265 30.67 -24.29 -8.26
C ARG A 265 30.00 -25.50 -7.60
N GLY A 266 30.58 -26.06 -6.55
CA GLY A 266 30.01 -27.19 -5.82
C GLY A 266 28.71 -26.80 -5.12
N ALA A 267 28.72 -25.67 -4.42
CA ALA A 267 27.55 -25.04 -3.84
C ALA A 267 26.43 -24.79 -4.86
N GLN A 268 26.77 -24.19 -6.01
CA GLN A 268 25.79 -23.91 -7.06
C GLN A 268 25.16 -25.21 -7.59
N GLN A 269 25.96 -26.24 -7.87
CA GLN A 269 25.46 -27.54 -8.31
C GLN A 269 24.57 -28.21 -7.26
N ALA A 270 24.94 -28.13 -5.98
CA ALA A 270 24.13 -28.68 -4.89
C ALA A 270 22.78 -27.96 -4.76
N LEU A 271 22.77 -26.63 -4.90
CA LEU A 271 21.55 -25.82 -4.89
C LEU A 271 20.64 -26.15 -6.08
N GLU A 272 21.19 -26.19 -7.30
CA GLU A 272 20.45 -26.53 -8.51
C GLU A 272 19.86 -27.95 -8.45
N ALA A 273 20.64 -28.92 -7.97
CA ALA A 273 20.17 -30.30 -7.79
C ALA A 273 19.04 -30.39 -6.76
N ALA A 274 19.13 -29.65 -5.65
CA ALA A 274 18.08 -29.57 -4.64
C ALA A 274 16.78 -28.99 -5.22
N VAL A 275 16.86 -27.88 -5.97
CA VAL A 275 15.70 -27.26 -6.63
C VAL A 275 15.09 -28.20 -7.67
N ALA A 276 15.91 -28.82 -8.52
CA ALA A 276 15.43 -29.76 -9.54
C ALA A 276 14.69 -30.95 -8.91
N LYS A 277 15.23 -31.51 -7.83
CA LYS A 277 14.61 -32.64 -7.12
C LYS A 277 13.26 -32.28 -6.51
N VAL A 278 13.14 -31.09 -5.91
CA VAL A 278 11.88 -30.59 -5.35
C VAL A 278 10.85 -30.33 -6.44
N LEU A 279 11.26 -29.73 -7.56
CA LEU A 279 10.39 -29.49 -8.73
C LEU A 279 9.83 -30.81 -9.31
N GLN A 280 10.64 -31.88 -9.30
CA GLN A 280 10.22 -33.20 -9.76
C GLN A 280 9.28 -33.89 -8.76
N ALA A 281 9.60 -33.84 -7.46
CA ALA A 281 8.80 -34.51 -6.43
C ALA A 281 7.43 -33.85 -6.20
N ARG A 282 7.36 -32.52 -6.28
CA ARG A 282 6.15 -31.69 -6.05
C ARG A 282 5.50 -31.83 -4.66
N ASN A 283 6.07 -32.64 -3.77
CA ASN A 283 5.67 -32.82 -2.37
C ASN A 283 6.86 -33.33 -1.54
N GLY A 284 6.70 -33.35 -0.20
CA GLY A 284 7.72 -33.88 0.72
C GLY A 284 8.44 -32.81 1.55
N PRO A 285 9.40 -33.23 2.40
CA PRO A 285 10.02 -32.38 3.42
C PRO A 285 11.03 -31.35 2.88
N GLY A 286 11.28 -31.36 1.56
CA GLY A 286 12.29 -30.53 0.92
C GLY A 286 13.73 -31.05 1.06
N GLU A 287 14.65 -30.34 0.42
CA GLU A 287 16.08 -30.62 0.37
C GLU A 287 16.86 -29.59 1.16
N ARG A 288 17.96 -30.01 1.81
CA ARG A 288 18.79 -29.12 2.63
C ARG A 288 20.16 -28.98 1.99
N VAL A 289 20.62 -27.75 1.85
CA VAL A 289 21.94 -27.41 1.33
C VAL A 289 22.66 -26.54 2.35
N ARG A 290 23.94 -26.82 2.56
CA ARG A 290 24.81 -26.03 3.43
C ARG A 290 25.79 -25.29 2.54
N LEU A 291 25.83 -23.97 2.67
CA LEU A 291 26.76 -23.11 1.94
C LEU A 291 27.70 -22.42 2.91
N GLN A 292 28.97 -22.35 2.54
CA GLN A 292 29.94 -21.52 3.23
C GLN A 292 30.26 -20.32 2.32
N ALA A 293 29.91 -19.13 2.77
CA ALA A 293 30.21 -17.91 2.06
C ALA A 293 31.70 -17.54 2.20
N ARG A 294 32.16 -16.62 1.34
CA ARG A 294 33.57 -16.22 1.29
C ARG A 294 34.09 -15.57 2.56
N ASP A 295 33.22 -14.88 3.29
CA ASP A 295 33.53 -14.25 4.58
C ASP A 295 33.57 -15.26 5.75
N GLY A 296 33.34 -16.56 5.47
CA GLY A 296 33.28 -17.62 6.46
C GLY A 296 31.90 -17.81 7.08
N THR A 297 30.91 -16.98 6.73
CA THR A 297 29.53 -17.14 7.19
C THR A 297 28.96 -18.45 6.65
N LEU A 298 28.33 -19.21 7.54
CA LEU A 298 27.67 -20.44 7.18
C LEU A 298 26.20 -20.19 6.94
N LEU A 299 25.71 -20.52 5.75
CA LEU A 299 24.30 -20.42 5.38
C LEU A 299 23.66 -21.81 5.34
N GLY A 300 22.51 -21.92 5.99
CA GLY A 300 21.60 -23.04 5.87
C GLY A 300 20.52 -22.71 4.84
N ILE A 301 20.35 -23.60 3.86
CA ILE A 301 19.32 -23.49 2.84
C ILE A 301 18.35 -24.67 2.96
N LEU A 302 17.06 -24.38 2.98
CA LEU A 302 16.00 -25.37 2.82
C LEU A 302 15.21 -25.04 1.55
N VAL A 303 15.18 -25.98 0.62
CA VAL A 303 14.40 -25.91 -0.62
C VAL A 303 13.17 -26.79 -0.44
N ALA A 304 11.97 -26.23 -0.46
CA ALA A 304 10.74 -26.96 -0.22
C ALA A 304 9.71 -26.73 -1.33
N PRO A 305 8.84 -27.71 -1.62
CA PRO A 305 7.81 -27.55 -2.65
C PRO A 305 6.71 -26.61 -2.15
N VAL A 306 6.18 -25.78 -3.06
CA VAL A 306 4.97 -25.00 -2.80
C VAL A 306 3.76 -25.80 -3.30
N PRO A 307 2.72 -26.01 -2.47
CA PRO A 307 1.52 -26.71 -2.92
C PRO A 307 0.89 -26.02 -4.13
N PRO A 308 0.49 -26.76 -5.18
CA PRO A 308 -0.10 -26.16 -6.37
C PRO A 308 -1.45 -25.51 -6.03
N ALA A 309 -1.66 -24.30 -6.55
CA ALA A 309 -2.97 -23.64 -6.52
C ALA A 309 -3.81 -24.13 -7.72
N PRO A 310 -4.94 -24.83 -7.52
CA PRO A 310 -5.66 -25.55 -8.58
C PRO A 310 -6.11 -24.69 -9.78
N TYR A 311 -6.32 -23.39 -9.55
CA TYR A 311 -6.83 -22.43 -10.54
C TYR A 311 -5.79 -21.39 -10.97
N TYR A 312 -4.51 -21.59 -10.64
CA TYR A 312 -3.43 -20.71 -11.06
C TYR A 312 -2.45 -21.47 -11.94
N GLN A 313 -2.53 -21.22 -13.24
CA GLN A 313 -1.67 -21.82 -14.26
C GLN A 313 -0.93 -20.71 -15.02
N GLY A 314 0.34 -20.96 -15.36
CA GLY A 314 1.19 -20.00 -16.06
C GLY A 314 2.67 -20.25 -15.79
N GLU A 315 3.54 -19.51 -16.48
CA GLU A 315 4.99 -19.63 -16.30
C GLU A 315 5.45 -19.13 -14.93
N GLN A 316 4.72 -18.16 -14.34
CA GLN A 316 5.07 -17.52 -13.07
C GLN A 316 4.39 -18.14 -11.84
N VAL A 317 4.00 -19.41 -11.91
CA VAL A 317 3.37 -20.11 -10.77
C VAL A 317 4.42 -20.47 -9.72
N PRO A 318 4.24 -20.04 -8.45
CA PRO A 318 5.06 -20.47 -7.33
C PRO A 318 5.13 -22.00 -7.24
N SER A 319 6.34 -22.54 -7.38
CA SER A 319 6.58 -23.98 -7.40
C SER A 319 7.52 -24.42 -6.28
N VAL A 320 8.45 -23.55 -5.88
CA VAL A 320 9.45 -23.85 -4.86
C VAL A 320 9.63 -22.64 -3.96
N ILE A 321 9.83 -22.88 -2.67
CA ILE A 321 10.29 -21.89 -1.71
C ILE A 321 11.70 -22.26 -1.23
N VAL A 322 12.59 -21.28 -1.22
CA VAL A 322 13.96 -21.40 -0.71
C VAL A 322 14.05 -20.55 0.56
N HIS A 323 14.28 -21.21 1.70
CA HIS A 323 14.57 -20.57 2.96
C HIS A 323 16.08 -20.43 3.14
N LEU A 324 16.54 -19.24 3.51
CA LEU A 324 17.93 -18.90 3.81
C LEU A 324 18.05 -18.49 5.28
N CYS A 325 19.02 -19.06 5.98
CA CYS A 325 19.31 -18.71 7.36
C CYS A 325 20.83 -18.66 7.60
N GLU A 326 21.31 -17.63 8.31
CA GLU A 326 22.70 -17.55 8.76
C GLU A 326 22.87 -18.43 10.01
N LEU A 327 23.65 -19.51 9.88
CA LEU A 327 23.91 -20.50 10.91
C LEU A 327 25.12 -20.14 11.80
N SER A 328 25.96 -19.22 11.37
CA SER A 328 27.06 -18.66 12.17
C SER A 328 26.99 -17.14 12.19
N GLN A 329 27.16 -16.54 13.37
CA GLN A 329 27.36 -15.09 13.49
C GLN A 329 28.84 -14.80 13.25
N CYS A 330 29.17 -13.99 12.24
CA CYS A 330 30.48 -13.35 12.21
C CYS A 330 30.60 -12.40 13.40
N GLU A 331 31.72 -12.47 14.13
CA GLU A 331 31.99 -11.67 15.33
C GLU A 331 31.85 -10.15 15.11
N ALA A 332 31.94 -9.69 13.85
CA ALA A 332 31.71 -8.31 13.44
C ALA A 332 30.26 -7.81 13.65
N ALA A 333 29.28 -8.71 13.86
CA ALA A 333 27.87 -8.37 14.11
C ALA A 333 27.52 -8.24 15.61
N SER A 334 28.53 -8.20 16.50
CA SER A 334 28.42 -8.21 17.98
C SER A 334 27.74 -7.00 18.66
N GLN A 335 26.88 -6.27 17.96
CA GLN A 335 25.92 -5.38 18.63
C GLN A 335 24.78 -6.26 19.16
N VAL A 336 24.19 -5.94 20.32
CA VAL A 336 22.86 -6.50 20.66
C VAL A 336 22.03 -6.36 19.38
N PRO A 337 21.47 -7.43 18.80
CA PRO A 337 20.51 -7.23 17.73
C PRO A 337 19.57 -6.13 18.21
N ARG A 338 19.32 -5.10 17.40
CA ARG A 338 18.28 -4.08 17.67
C ARG A 338 16.86 -4.70 17.79
N ALA A 339 16.76 -6.00 18.07
CA ALA A 339 15.60 -6.84 18.27
C ALA A 339 15.40 -7.20 19.76
N HIS A 340 16.36 -6.92 20.66
CA HIS A 340 16.16 -7.08 22.11
C HIS A 340 16.01 -5.72 22.76
N SER A 341 14.85 -5.06 22.65
CA SER A 341 14.61 -3.85 23.47
C SER A 341 14.53 -4.29 24.95
N PRO A 342 15.51 -3.91 25.80
CA PRO A 342 15.49 -4.30 27.21
C PRO A 342 14.23 -3.80 27.92
N GLU A 343 13.61 -2.72 27.43
CA GLU A 343 12.37 -2.17 27.95
C GLU A 343 11.20 -3.14 27.77
N LEU A 344 11.04 -3.73 26.57
CA LEU A 344 9.98 -4.71 26.27
C LEU A 344 10.18 -6.00 27.07
N LEU A 345 11.44 -6.44 27.22
CA LEU A 345 11.79 -7.55 28.11
C LEU A 345 11.41 -7.24 29.56
N GLY A 346 11.67 -6.02 30.03
CA GLY A 346 11.25 -5.55 31.35
C GLY A 346 9.73 -5.62 31.56
N GLN A 347 8.96 -5.14 30.58
CA GLN A 347 7.50 -5.12 30.62
C GLN A 347 6.90 -6.54 30.60
N LEU A 348 7.34 -7.39 29.67
CA LEU A 348 6.78 -8.74 29.49
C LEU A 348 7.14 -9.69 30.63
N PHE A 349 8.32 -9.54 31.23
CA PHE A 349 8.85 -10.47 32.22
C PHE A 349 8.95 -9.89 33.64
N GLY A 350 8.47 -8.66 33.87
CA GLY A 350 8.57 -8.00 35.18
C GLY A 350 10.01 -7.76 35.64
N LEU A 351 10.93 -7.60 34.70
CA LEU A 351 12.35 -7.37 34.98
C LEU A 351 12.63 -5.89 35.19
N THR A 352 13.55 -5.57 36.09
CA THR A 352 14.09 -4.22 36.22
C THR A 352 14.93 -3.87 34.99
N ARG A 353 15.20 -2.57 34.78
CA ARG A 353 16.02 -2.10 33.65
C ARG A 353 17.37 -2.80 33.56
N GLN A 354 18.05 -3.05 34.68
CA GLN A 354 19.35 -3.71 34.69
C GLN A 354 19.23 -5.22 34.44
N GLU A 355 18.22 -5.87 35.02
CA GLU A 355 17.94 -7.29 34.77
C GLU A 355 17.59 -7.54 33.30
N ALA A 356 16.79 -6.67 32.68
CA ALA A 356 16.41 -6.81 31.29
C ALA A 356 17.59 -6.59 30.34
N ARG A 357 18.49 -5.64 30.65
CA ARG A 357 19.75 -5.44 29.90
C ARG A 357 20.65 -6.67 30.00
N LEU A 358 20.75 -7.27 31.18
CA LEU A 358 21.51 -8.52 31.35
C LEU A 358 20.85 -9.67 30.58
N ALA A 359 19.54 -9.83 30.68
CA ALA A 359 18.79 -10.87 29.96
C ALA A 359 18.97 -10.76 28.44
N ALA A 360 18.93 -9.54 27.89
CA ALA A 360 19.19 -9.29 26.47
C ALA A 360 20.57 -9.78 26.02
N TRP A 361 21.62 -9.53 26.80
CA TRP A 361 22.96 -10.03 26.49
C TRP A 361 23.07 -11.55 26.61
N LEU A 362 22.50 -12.14 27.67
CA LEU A 362 22.52 -13.59 27.85
C LEU A 362 21.73 -14.31 26.74
N ALA A 363 20.67 -13.70 26.22
CA ALA A 363 19.88 -14.22 25.10
C ALA A 363 20.68 -14.32 23.79
N THR A 364 21.71 -13.49 23.61
CA THR A 364 22.63 -13.57 22.47
C THR A 364 23.67 -14.69 22.58
N GLY A 365 23.59 -15.53 23.62
CA GLY A 365 24.52 -16.63 23.85
C GLY A 365 25.79 -16.25 24.62
N ARG A 366 25.93 -14.99 25.05
CA ARG A 366 27.08 -14.53 25.86
C ARG A 366 27.06 -15.10 27.26
N THR A 367 28.24 -15.39 27.79
CA THR A 367 28.42 -15.78 29.19
C THR A 367 28.10 -14.61 30.14
N ILE A 368 27.85 -14.91 31.40
CA ILE A 368 27.63 -13.88 32.45
C ILE A 368 28.82 -12.93 32.55
N SER A 369 30.05 -13.42 32.36
CA SER A 369 31.26 -12.58 32.44
C SER A 369 31.36 -11.61 31.27
N GLU A 370 31.08 -12.06 30.05
CA GLU A 370 31.06 -11.21 28.87
C GLU A 370 29.94 -10.18 28.94
N ALA A 371 28.74 -10.60 29.37
CA ALA A 371 27.62 -9.68 29.57
C ALA A 371 27.94 -8.61 30.64
N ALA A 372 28.62 -8.99 31.73
CA ALA A 372 29.08 -8.06 32.75
C ALA A 372 30.05 -7.01 32.18
N GLY A 373 31.02 -7.44 31.37
CA GLY A 373 31.95 -6.55 30.68
C GLY A 373 31.24 -5.57 29.75
N GLN A 374 30.24 -6.04 29.01
CA GLN A 374 29.45 -5.23 28.07
C GLN A 374 28.54 -4.23 28.77
N MET A 375 28.08 -4.56 29.98
CA MET A 375 27.31 -3.65 30.83
C MET A 375 28.18 -2.75 31.70
N ASN A 376 29.50 -2.93 31.69
CA ASN A 376 30.46 -2.27 32.58
C ASN A 376 30.10 -2.42 34.07
N ILE A 377 29.76 -3.64 34.49
CA ILE A 377 29.44 -3.99 35.89
C ILE A 377 30.34 -5.11 36.39
N ALA A 378 30.45 -5.25 37.72
CA ALA A 378 31.16 -6.38 38.31
C ALA A 378 30.48 -7.72 37.97
N VAL A 379 31.28 -8.76 37.70
CA VAL A 379 30.78 -10.12 37.43
C VAL A 379 29.90 -10.65 38.59
N THR A 380 30.22 -10.25 39.83
CA THR A 380 29.41 -10.56 41.02
C THR A 380 28.01 -9.95 40.96
N ALA A 381 27.89 -8.70 40.52
CA ALA A 381 26.60 -8.03 40.32
C ALA A 381 25.79 -8.71 39.19
N ALA A 382 26.43 -9.06 38.07
CA ALA A 382 25.78 -9.78 36.98
C ALA A 382 25.27 -11.17 37.43
N ARG A 383 26.03 -11.90 38.26
CA ARG A 383 25.58 -13.17 38.87
C ARG A 383 24.36 -12.99 39.77
N ASN A 384 24.31 -11.91 40.54
CA ASN A 384 23.15 -11.60 41.40
C ASN A 384 21.92 -11.26 40.55
N TYR A 385 22.07 -10.40 39.54
CA TYR A 385 20.99 -10.11 38.59
C TYR A 385 20.50 -11.36 37.87
N SER A 386 21.40 -12.27 37.43
CA SER A 386 20.97 -13.53 36.80
C SER A 386 20.15 -14.42 37.73
N LYS A 387 20.50 -14.49 39.02
CA LYS A 387 19.71 -15.25 40.01
C LYS A 387 18.30 -14.66 40.16
N ASN A 388 18.21 -13.33 40.23
CA ASN A 388 16.91 -12.65 40.32
C ASN A 388 16.07 -12.87 39.06
N ILE A 389 16.68 -12.78 37.88
CA ILE A 389 16.02 -13.07 36.60
C ILE A 389 15.46 -14.50 36.62
N TYR A 390 16.27 -15.49 36.98
CA TYR A 390 15.85 -16.89 37.00
C TYR A 390 14.72 -17.14 38.01
N ALA A 391 14.81 -16.52 39.20
CA ALA A 391 13.76 -16.61 40.22
C ALA A 391 12.45 -15.98 39.75
N LYS A 392 12.49 -14.77 39.17
CA LYS A 392 11.31 -14.06 38.65
C LYS A 392 10.62 -14.82 37.52
N LEU A 393 11.40 -15.49 36.68
CA LEU A 393 10.93 -16.23 35.52
C LEU A 393 10.59 -17.70 35.81
N GLY A 394 10.90 -18.20 37.02
CA GLY A 394 10.69 -19.61 37.38
C GLY A 394 11.54 -20.60 36.58
N ILE A 395 12.72 -20.18 36.10
CA ILE A 395 13.62 -20.98 35.25
C ILE A 395 14.89 -21.40 35.98
N LYS A 396 15.59 -22.43 35.49
CA LYS A 396 16.72 -23.04 36.21
C LYS A 396 18.09 -22.53 35.75
N GLY A 397 18.16 -21.78 34.66
CA GLY A 397 19.42 -21.18 34.22
C GLY A 397 19.37 -20.50 32.87
N GLN A 398 20.57 -20.22 32.34
CA GLN A 398 20.76 -19.46 31.12
C GLN A 398 20.13 -20.14 29.89
N THR A 399 20.25 -21.47 29.76
CA THR A 399 19.68 -22.20 28.63
C THR A 399 18.15 -22.10 28.59
N ASP A 400 17.51 -22.13 29.77
CA ASP A 400 16.06 -21.94 29.88
C ASP A 400 15.67 -20.50 29.53
N LEU A 401 16.49 -19.52 29.94
CA LEU A 401 16.28 -18.12 29.56
C LEU A 401 16.35 -17.96 28.05
N VAL A 402 17.40 -18.47 27.40
CA VAL A 402 17.56 -18.42 25.93
C VAL A 402 16.36 -19.07 25.25
N ARG A 403 15.94 -20.27 25.70
CA ARG A 403 14.77 -20.97 25.16
C ARG A 403 13.47 -20.18 25.32
N LEU A 404 13.27 -19.57 26.50
CA LEU A 404 12.11 -18.72 26.77
C LEU A 404 12.11 -17.49 25.87
N MET A 405 13.26 -16.85 25.70
CA MET A 405 13.41 -15.69 24.81
C MET A 405 13.13 -16.07 23.34
N CYS A 406 13.67 -17.17 22.83
CA CYS A 406 13.43 -17.63 21.45
C CYS A 406 11.95 -17.95 21.16
N ARG A 407 11.13 -18.21 22.19
CA ARG A 407 9.69 -18.44 22.06
C ARG A 407 8.85 -17.19 22.31
N SER A 408 9.46 -16.12 22.81
CA SER A 408 8.74 -14.92 23.23
C SER A 408 8.54 -13.95 22.09
N VAL A 409 7.40 -13.28 22.10
CA VAL A 409 7.12 -12.10 21.26
C VAL A 409 8.03 -10.91 21.60
N ALA A 410 8.76 -10.97 22.72
CA ALA A 410 9.74 -9.94 23.10
C ALA A 410 10.88 -9.74 22.08
N LEU A 411 11.00 -10.65 21.10
CA LEU A 411 11.95 -10.59 19.99
C LEU A 411 11.35 -10.06 18.69
N LEU A 412 10.02 -9.92 18.62
CA LEU A 412 9.33 -9.24 17.53
C LEU A 412 9.52 -7.72 17.74
N ARG A 413 9.83 -6.96 16.68
CA ARG A 413 10.03 -5.50 16.83
C ARG A 413 8.73 -4.73 16.88
#